data_AF-A0A5B0G8H9-F1
#
_entry.id   AF-A0A5B0G8H9-F1
#
_cell.length_a   1.000
_cell.length_b   1.000
_cell.length_c   1.000
_cell.angle_alpha   90.00
_cell.angle_beta   90.00
_cell.angle_gamma   90.00
#
_symmetry.space_group_name_H-M   'P 1'
#
loop_
_entity.id
_entity.type
_entity.pdbx_description
1 polymer ?
#
loop_
_entity_poly.entity_id
_entity_poly.type
_entity_poly.pdbx_seq_one_letter_code
_entity_poly.pdbx_strand_id
1 'polypeptide(L)'
;MKRANAAYIEDAAQSKMAFSALGDVWSDIFKNSSHQAVMSVDASGGTHLSISGTRASNLHVLDLFADVSLEPKQVKGGAVTEGVVQGMQEMWDWAFSVAPAGSVFNVTGHSLGASRTHLTPLFLPPAQIGALHSFEAPKFCDAQFYATYAPELASMVCVQNGADLWAAWPWIDPRWVARPQPEHYWLNDVGFDLIPASQWPGGVNPLDHDVSLVQRRVVAIAAGQVVRPEAVSS
;
A
#
# COMPACT_ATOMS: atom_id res chain seq x y z
N MET A 1 -2.92 8.14 3.41
CA MET A 1 -2.94 7.29 4.62
C MET A 1 -4.33 7.02 5.18
N LYS A 2 -5.15 8.03 5.54
CA LYS A 2 -6.48 7.78 6.16
C LYS A 2 -7.37 6.79 5.38
N ARG A 3 -7.41 6.91 4.04
CA ARG A 3 -8.10 5.96 3.15
C ARG A 3 -7.53 4.53 3.22
N ALA A 4 -6.21 4.39 3.23
CA ALA A 4 -5.54 3.08 3.33
C ALA A 4 -5.86 2.37 4.66
N ASN A 5 -5.99 3.11 5.77
CA ASN A 5 -6.44 2.55 7.04
C ASN A 5 -7.93 2.17 7.01
N ALA A 6 -8.79 3.07 6.53
CA ALA A 6 -10.23 2.80 6.41
C ALA A 6 -10.55 1.58 5.53
N ALA A 7 -9.67 1.26 4.57
CA ALA A 7 -9.81 0.08 3.72
C ALA A 7 -9.75 -1.25 4.48
N TYR A 8 -9.25 -1.31 5.72
CA TYR A 8 -9.28 -2.52 6.56
C TYR A 8 -10.66 -2.83 7.15
N ILE A 9 -11.60 -1.88 7.13
CA ILE A 9 -12.94 -2.08 7.70
C ILE A 9 -13.77 -2.98 6.78
N GLU A 10 -14.06 -4.20 7.24
CA GLU A 10 -14.74 -5.21 6.44
C GLU A 10 -16.27 -5.04 6.39
N ASP A 11 -16.85 -4.50 7.46
CA ASP A 11 -18.29 -4.24 7.50
C ASP A 11 -18.64 -3.07 6.58
N ALA A 12 -19.52 -3.30 5.61
CA ALA A 12 -19.84 -2.31 4.58
C ALA A 12 -20.45 -1.02 5.17
N ALA A 13 -21.26 -1.12 6.23
CA ALA A 13 -21.86 0.06 6.86
C ALA A 13 -20.81 0.90 7.59
N GLN A 14 -19.91 0.27 8.35
CA GLN A 14 -18.80 0.94 9.01
C GLN A 14 -17.79 1.51 8.01
N SER A 15 -17.48 0.77 6.94
CA SER A 15 -16.61 1.23 5.86
C SER A 15 -17.17 2.48 5.21
N LYS A 16 -18.46 2.46 4.84
CA LYS A 16 -19.17 3.63 4.32
C LYS A 16 -19.08 4.82 5.26
N MET A 17 -19.35 4.63 6.55
CA MET A 17 -19.24 5.70 7.56
C MET A 17 -17.82 6.28 7.65
N ALA A 18 -16.79 5.41 7.64
CA ALA A 18 -15.40 5.84 7.73
C ALA A 18 -14.98 6.68 6.52
N PHE A 19 -15.31 6.25 5.30
CA PHE A 19 -15.02 7.02 4.08
C PHE A 19 -15.82 8.33 4.01
N SER A 20 -17.10 8.31 4.40
CA SER A 20 -17.89 9.54 4.51
C SER A 20 -17.31 10.55 5.52
N ALA A 21 -16.73 10.08 6.63
CA ALA A 21 -16.03 10.94 7.59
C ALA A 21 -14.74 11.57 7.02
N LEU A 22 -14.17 11.00 5.95
CA LEU A 22 -13.07 11.60 5.21
C LEU A 22 -13.52 12.66 4.19
N GLY A 23 -14.84 12.83 4.01
CA GLY A 23 -15.43 13.68 2.97
C GLY A 23 -15.60 12.98 1.63
N ASP A 24 -15.48 11.65 1.59
CA ASP A 24 -15.66 10.88 0.36
C ASP A 24 -17.10 10.39 0.20
N VAL A 25 -17.51 10.26 -1.06
CA VAL A 25 -18.65 9.43 -1.47
C VAL A 25 -18.17 7.99 -1.60
N TRP A 26 -18.56 7.14 -0.66
CA TRP A 26 -18.31 5.70 -0.73
C TRP A 26 -19.16 5.07 -1.84
N SER A 27 -18.53 4.26 -2.69
CA SER A 27 -19.21 3.59 -3.81
C SER A 27 -19.51 2.12 -3.49
N ASP A 28 -18.47 1.33 -3.23
CA ASP A 28 -18.60 -0.10 -2.93
C ASP A 28 -17.36 -0.67 -2.24
N ILE A 29 -17.47 -1.88 -1.68
CA ILE A 29 -16.38 -2.67 -1.11
C ILE A 29 -16.23 -4.02 -1.81
N PHE A 30 -15.03 -4.31 -2.29
CA PHE A 30 -14.66 -5.62 -2.80
C PHE A 30 -14.12 -6.51 -1.69
N LYS A 31 -14.51 -7.78 -1.72
CA LYS A 31 -13.99 -8.80 -0.82
C LYS A 31 -13.99 -10.16 -1.50
N ASN A 32 -12.79 -10.71 -1.69
CA ASN A 32 -12.61 -12.14 -1.97
C ASN A 32 -11.73 -12.80 -0.89
N SER A 33 -11.27 -14.02 -1.15
CA SER A 33 -10.44 -14.80 -0.22
C SER A 33 -9.06 -14.17 0.05
N SER A 34 -8.58 -13.28 -0.83
CA SER A 34 -7.19 -12.77 -0.79
C SER A 34 -7.06 -11.24 -0.80
N HIS A 35 -8.13 -10.51 -1.16
CA HIS A 35 -8.13 -9.06 -1.37
C HIS A 35 -9.35 -8.40 -0.75
N GLN A 36 -9.14 -7.21 -0.22
CA GLN A 36 -10.21 -6.26 0.04
C GLN A 36 -9.79 -4.88 -0.45
N ALA A 37 -10.74 -4.19 -1.05
CA ALA A 37 -10.54 -2.85 -1.55
C ALA A 37 -11.83 -2.05 -1.46
N VAL A 38 -11.71 -0.75 -1.33
CA VAL A 38 -12.86 0.17 -1.29
C VAL A 38 -12.72 1.17 -2.43
N MET A 39 -13.82 1.38 -3.14
CA MET A 39 -13.97 2.42 -4.14
C MET A 39 -14.68 3.62 -3.51
N SER A 40 -14.08 4.79 -3.66
CA SER A 40 -14.66 6.06 -3.22
C SER A 40 -14.36 7.20 -4.20
N VAL A 41 -15.15 8.26 -4.13
CA VAL A 41 -14.93 9.50 -4.88
C VAL A 41 -14.78 10.65 -3.90
N ASP A 42 -13.71 11.43 -4.02
CA ASP A 42 -13.51 12.59 -3.14
C ASP A 42 -14.32 13.82 -3.59
N ALA A 43 -14.33 14.86 -2.76
CA ALA A 43 -15.06 16.09 -3.05
C ALA A 43 -14.60 16.83 -4.33
N SER A 44 -13.40 16.52 -4.86
CA SER A 44 -12.89 17.07 -6.11
C SER A 44 -13.30 16.24 -7.34
N GLY A 45 -14.00 15.11 -7.14
CA GLY A 45 -14.34 14.16 -8.19
C GLY A 45 -13.24 13.14 -8.49
N GLY A 46 -12.19 13.09 -7.67
CA GLY A 46 -11.11 12.10 -7.81
C GLY A 46 -11.61 10.71 -7.44
N THR A 47 -11.42 9.72 -8.31
CA THR A 47 -11.75 8.31 -8.04
C THR A 47 -10.60 7.66 -7.26
N HIS A 48 -10.90 7.01 -6.15
CA HIS A 48 -9.92 6.38 -5.25
C HIS A 48 -10.19 4.88 -5.11
N LEU A 49 -9.15 4.08 -5.36
CA LEU A 49 -9.09 2.65 -5.02
C LEU A 49 -8.18 2.48 -3.80
N SER A 50 -8.76 2.13 -2.67
CA SER A 50 -8.04 1.94 -1.41
C SER A 50 -7.93 0.45 -1.09
N ILE A 51 -6.74 -0.12 -1.20
CA ILE A 51 -6.49 -1.57 -1.10
C ILE A 51 -5.98 -1.89 0.30
N SER A 52 -6.68 -2.78 1.01
CA SER A 52 -6.20 -3.25 2.30
C SER A 52 -4.99 -4.17 2.11
N GLY A 53 -4.12 -4.20 3.11
CA GLY A 53 -3.20 -5.30 3.29
C GLY A 53 -3.93 -6.51 3.85
N THR A 54 -3.20 -7.37 4.53
CA THR A 54 -3.78 -8.64 4.96
C THR A 54 -4.62 -8.52 6.22
N ARG A 55 -5.69 -9.33 6.29
CA ARG A 55 -6.67 -9.38 7.38
C ARG A 55 -6.18 -10.09 8.65
N ALA A 56 -4.88 -10.31 8.81
CA ALA A 56 -4.32 -11.00 9.96
C ALA A 56 -4.15 -10.03 11.14
N SER A 57 -4.51 -10.45 12.35
CA SER A 57 -4.11 -9.74 13.58
C SER A 57 -2.57 -9.80 13.73
N ASN A 58 -1.97 -8.87 14.48
CA ASN A 58 -0.50 -8.73 14.60
C ASN A 58 0.26 -10.03 14.92
N LEU A 59 -0.38 -11.01 15.59
CA LEU A 59 0.23 -12.31 15.92
C LEU A 59 0.21 -13.34 14.77
N HIS A 60 -0.56 -13.09 13.71
CA HIS A 60 -0.75 -13.99 12.55
C HIS A 60 -0.09 -13.48 11.26
N VAL A 61 0.56 -12.31 11.30
CA VAL A 61 1.27 -11.75 10.13
C VAL A 61 2.45 -12.66 9.72
N LEU A 62 3.10 -13.32 10.70
CA LEU A 62 4.15 -14.32 10.45
C LEU A 62 3.67 -15.53 9.64
N ASP A 63 2.59 -16.17 10.10
CA ASP A 63 2.01 -17.33 9.40
C ASP A 63 1.56 -16.94 7.98
N LEU A 64 1.04 -15.73 7.85
CA LEU A 64 0.55 -15.27 6.57
C LEU A 64 1.65 -14.97 5.56
N PHE A 65 2.73 -14.28 5.94
CA PHE A 65 3.85 -14.06 5.02
C PHE A 65 4.62 -15.35 4.72
N ALA A 66 4.52 -16.38 5.58
CA ALA A 66 5.01 -17.72 5.25
C ALA A 66 4.17 -18.39 4.14
N ASP A 67 2.87 -18.08 4.07
CA ASP A 67 1.94 -18.63 3.07
C ASP A 67 1.84 -17.80 1.78
N VAL A 68 2.35 -16.56 1.76
CA VAL A 68 2.40 -15.75 0.52
C VAL A 68 3.40 -16.38 -0.45
N SER A 69 2.88 -16.90 -1.57
CA SER A 69 3.71 -17.46 -2.64
C SER A 69 4.71 -16.43 -3.18
N LEU A 70 5.99 -16.71 -2.99
CA LEU A 70 7.12 -15.99 -3.58
C LEU A 70 7.49 -16.50 -4.97
N GLU A 71 6.71 -17.44 -5.53
CA GLU A 71 6.97 -17.96 -6.87
C GLU A 71 6.87 -16.84 -7.90
N PRO A 72 7.89 -16.69 -8.78
CA PRO A 72 7.86 -15.65 -9.80
C PRO A 72 6.74 -15.88 -10.80
N LYS A 73 5.80 -14.94 -10.87
CA LYS A 73 4.82 -14.81 -11.94
C LYS A 73 5.34 -13.83 -12.99
N GLN A 74 5.54 -14.30 -14.21
CA GLN A 74 5.87 -13.43 -15.33
C GLN A 74 4.67 -12.54 -15.67
N VAL A 75 4.94 -11.25 -15.79
CA VAL A 75 3.99 -10.22 -16.23
C VAL A 75 4.64 -9.39 -17.33
N LYS A 76 3.88 -8.48 -17.95
CA LYS A 76 4.47 -7.53 -18.89
C LYS A 76 5.56 -6.75 -18.17
N GLY A 77 6.78 -6.76 -18.71
CA GLY A 77 7.87 -5.95 -18.18
C GLY A 77 8.72 -6.57 -17.06
N GLY A 78 8.45 -7.79 -16.61
CA GLY A 78 9.28 -8.44 -15.59
C GLY A 78 8.52 -9.51 -14.80
N ALA A 79 9.04 -9.85 -13.63
CA ALA A 79 8.41 -10.78 -12.70
C ALA A 79 7.91 -10.07 -11.43
N VAL A 80 6.82 -10.61 -10.90
CA VAL A 80 6.28 -10.27 -9.59
C VAL A 80 6.01 -11.54 -8.79
N THR A 81 5.95 -11.48 -7.47
CA THR A 81 5.56 -12.65 -6.65
C THR A 81 4.10 -13.03 -6.92
N GLU A 82 3.81 -14.31 -7.12
CA GLU A 82 2.46 -14.81 -7.38
C GLU A 82 1.45 -14.37 -6.30
N GLY A 83 1.82 -14.44 -5.02
CA GLY A 83 0.93 -14.11 -3.91
C GLY A 83 0.45 -12.65 -3.88
N VAL A 84 1.14 -11.73 -4.58
CA VAL A 84 0.70 -10.34 -4.70
C VAL A 84 -0.23 -10.12 -5.88
N VAL A 85 0.02 -10.78 -7.02
CA VAL A 85 -0.71 -10.53 -8.28
C VAL A 85 -1.92 -11.44 -8.47
N GLN A 86 -1.93 -12.63 -7.88
CA GLN A 86 -3.05 -13.57 -7.98
C GLN A 86 -4.33 -12.90 -7.48
N GLY A 87 -5.44 -12.97 -8.23
CA GLY A 87 -6.72 -12.39 -7.84
C GLY A 87 -6.85 -10.87 -8.07
N MET A 88 -5.79 -10.18 -8.48
CA MET A 88 -5.87 -8.74 -8.76
C MET A 88 -6.71 -8.40 -10.00
N GLN A 89 -6.75 -9.28 -11.01
CA GLN A 89 -7.59 -9.03 -12.18
C GLN A 89 -9.06 -8.91 -11.80
N GLU A 90 -9.57 -9.81 -10.94
CA GLU A 90 -10.94 -9.78 -10.45
C GLU A 90 -11.24 -8.48 -9.67
N MET A 91 -10.31 -8.03 -8.83
CA MET A 91 -10.43 -6.77 -8.10
C MET A 91 -10.47 -5.57 -9.07
N TRP A 92 -9.63 -5.56 -10.11
CA TRP A 92 -9.62 -4.48 -11.09
C TRP A 92 -10.88 -4.50 -11.97
N ASP A 93 -11.35 -5.67 -12.41
CA ASP A 93 -12.61 -5.81 -13.14
C ASP A 93 -13.79 -5.26 -12.31
N TRP A 94 -13.81 -5.57 -11.00
CA TRP A 94 -14.77 -4.96 -10.07
C TRP A 94 -14.58 -3.43 -10.00
N ALA A 95 -13.36 -2.93 -9.84
CA ALA A 95 -13.10 -1.50 -9.72
C ALA A 95 -13.59 -0.73 -10.97
N PHE A 96 -13.39 -1.30 -12.17
CA PHE A 96 -13.93 -0.74 -13.41
C PHE A 96 -15.46 -0.80 -13.50
N SER A 97 -16.08 -1.83 -12.93
CA SER A 97 -17.55 -1.96 -12.93
C SER A 97 -18.24 -0.91 -12.03
N VAL A 98 -17.53 -0.42 -11.01
CA VAL A 98 -18.06 0.55 -10.03
C VAL A 98 -17.64 1.98 -10.35
N ALA A 99 -16.46 2.18 -10.94
CA ALA A 99 -15.94 3.51 -11.25
C ALA A 99 -16.74 4.20 -12.38
N PRO A 100 -16.84 5.54 -12.35
CA PRO A 100 -17.31 6.29 -13.50
C PRO A 100 -16.49 5.97 -14.76
N ALA A 101 -17.13 5.90 -15.92
CA ALA A 101 -16.45 5.60 -17.17
C ALA A 101 -15.34 6.62 -17.45
N GLY A 102 -14.15 6.14 -17.82
CA GLY A 102 -13.00 7.01 -18.13
C GLY A 102 -12.28 7.59 -16.91
N SER A 103 -12.58 7.12 -15.69
CA SER A 103 -11.96 7.62 -14.48
C SER A 103 -10.43 7.55 -14.49
N VAL A 104 -9.81 8.56 -13.87
CA VAL A 104 -8.42 8.49 -13.40
C VAL A 104 -8.43 7.93 -11.98
N PHE A 105 -7.73 6.83 -11.76
CA PHE A 105 -7.69 6.14 -10.48
C PHE A 105 -6.51 6.62 -9.64
N ASN A 106 -6.81 7.14 -8.46
CA ASN A 106 -5.84 7.34 -7.39
C ASN A 106 -5.82 6.06 -6.54
N VAL A 107 -4.65 5.47 -6.35
CA VAL A 107 -4.55 4.17 -5.69
C VAL A 107 -3.71 4.30 -4.44
N THR A 108 -4.19 3.71 -3.35
CA THR A 108 -3.43 3.66 -2.10
C THR A 108 -3.56 2.32 -1.43
N GLY A 109 -2.52 1.90 -0.72
CA GLY A 109 -2.61 0.73 0.14
C GLY A 109 -1.53 0.70 1.21
N HIS A 110 -1.73 -0.19 2.17
CA HIS A 110 -0.80 -0.51 3.24
C HIS A 110 -0.39 -1.99 3.15
N SER A 111 0.84 -2.34 3.52
CA SER A 111 1.33 -3.73 3.55
C SER A 111 1.16 -4.41 2.17
N LEU A 112 0.55 -5.61 2.07
CA LEU A 112 0.26 -6.25 0.77
C LEU A 112 -0.60 -5.37 -0.16
N GLY A 113 -1.48 -4.53 0.38
CA GLY A 113 -2.26 -3.57 -0.41
C GLY A 113 -1.38 -2.48 -1.02
N ALA A 114 -0.32 -2.09 -0.31
CA ALA A 114 0.68 -1.17 -0.81
C ALA A 114 1.42 -1.82 -1.99
N SER A 115 1.88 -3.06 -1.88
CA SER A 115 2.46 -3.85 -2.98
C SER A 115 1.60 -3.84 -4.23
N ARG A 116 0.30 -4.09 -4.05
CA ARG A 116 -0.69 -4.14 -5.14
C ARG A 116 -0.87 -2.77 -5.79
N THR A 117 -0.64 -1.69 -5.05
CA THR A 117 -0.60 -0.33 -5.61
C THR A 117 0.53 -0.17 -6.65
N HIS A 118 1.69 -0.83 -6.46
CA HIS A 118 2.79 -0.80 -7.45
C HIS A 118 2.41 -1.49 -8.76
N LEU A 119 1.45 -2.42 -8.73
CA LEU A 119 1.01 -3.20 -9.89
C LEU A 119 -0.04 -2.48 -10.74
N THR A 120 -0.46 -1.27 -10.35
CA THR A 120 -1.44 -0.45 -11.08
C THR A 120 -1.17 -0.35 -12.60
N PRO A 121 0.08 -0.16 -13.07
CA PRO A 121 0.39 -0.08 -14.51
C PRO A 121 0.15 -1.38 -15.32
N LEU A 122 -0.08 -2.52 -14.66
CA LEU A 122 -0.50 -3.75 -15.32
C LEU A 122 -1.96 -3.70 -15.78
N PHE A 123 -2.79 -2.90 -15.10
CA PHE A 123 -4.25 -2.91 -15.25
C PHE A 123 -4.80 -1.61 -15.84
N LEU A 124 -4.06 -0.51 -15.72
CA LEU A 124 -4.45 0.80 -16.24
C LEU A 124 -3.50 1.31 -17.32
N PRO A 125 -4.01 1.94 -18.38
CA PRO A 125 -3.19 2.75 -19.26
C PRO A 125 -2.67 4.00 -18.51
N PRO A 126 -1.50 4.55 -18.90
CA PRO A 126 -0.89 5.68 -18.20
C PRO A 126 -1.82 6.89 -17.98
N ALA A 127 -2.69 7.17 -18.95
CA ALA A 127 -3.64 8.29 -18.88
C ALA A 127 -4.71 8.14 -17.79
N GLN A 128 -4.91 6.94 -17.24
CA GLN A 128 -5.86 6.67 -16.16
C GLN A 128 -5.18 6.46 -14.80
N ILE A 129 -3.86 6.58 -14.73
CA ILE A 129 -3.11 6.45 -13.48
C ILE A 129 -3.02 7.85 -12.84
N GLY A 130 -3.68 8.01 -11.70
CA GLY A 130 -3.63 9.20 -10.86
C GLY A 130 -2.52 9.11 -9.82
N ALA A 131 -2.79 9.64 -8.62
CA ALA A 131 -1.83 9.60 -7.52
C ALA A 131 -1.71 8.19 -6.93
N LEU A 132 -0.47 7.71 -6.78
CA LEU A 132 -0.16 6.41 -6.19
C LEU A 132 0.53 6.60 -4.82
N HIS A 133 -0.02 5.98 -3.78
CA HIS A 133 0.51 6.07 -2.42
C HIS A 133 0.66 4.69 -1.77
N SER A 134 1.90 4.28 -1.54
CA SER A 134 2.26 3.01 -0.92
C SER A 134 2.82 3.24 0.48
N PHE A 135 2.21 2.58 1.47
CA PHE A 135 2.63 2.59 2.85
C PHE A 135 3.14 1.21 3.22
N GLU A 136 4.44 1.13 3.54
CA GLU A 136 5.07 -0.08 4.08
C GLU A 136 4.92 -1.30 3.16
N ALA A 137 5.07 -1.10 1.85
CA ALA A 137 5.11 -2.23 0.93
C ALA A 137 6.35 -3.10 1.21
N PRO A 138 6.19 -4.42 1.39
CA PRO A 138 7.29 -5.36 1.24
C PRO A 138 7.90 -5.34 -0.18
N LYS A 139 8.81 -6.25 -0.50
CA LYS A 139 9.48 -6.33 -1.81
C LYS A 139 8.88 -7.49 -2.62
N PHE A 140 8.54 -7.25 -3.89
CA PHE A 140 7.74 -8.21 -4.66
C PHE A 140 7.90 -8.15 -6.17
N CYS A 141 8.46 -7.07 -6.68
CA CYS A 141 8.69 -6.90 -8.10
C CYS A 141 10.19 -6.94 -8.33
N ASP A 142 10.60 -7.53 -9.45
CA ASP A 142 12.00 -7.47 -9.85
C ASP A 142 12.37 -6.09 -10.39
N ALA A 143 13.66 -5.90 -10.65
CA ALA A 143 14.18 -4.65 -11.19
C ALA A 143 13.66 -4.35 -12.61
N GLN A 144 13.35 -5.39 -13.39
CA GLN A 144 12.89 -5.22 -14.77
C GLN A 144 11.48 -4.61 -14.79
N PHE A 145 10.60 -5.05 -13.89
CA PHE A 145 9.26 -4.50 -13.73
C PHE A 145 9.32 -3.00 -13.45
N TYR A 146 10.13 -2.59 -12.46
CA TYR A 146 10.28 -1.17 -12.13
C TYR A 146 10.95 -0.37 -13.24
N ALA A 147 11.91 -0.95 -13.97
CA ALA A 147 12.49 -0.29 -15.14
C ALA A 147 11.47 -0.08 -16.27
N THR A 148 10.60 -1.07 -16.50
CA THR A 148 9.56 -1.01 -17.54
C THR A 148 8.51 0.05 -17.25
N TYR A 149 8.07 0.14 -15.99
CA TYR A 149 7.00 1.05 -15.55
C TYR A 149 7.50 2.29 -14.81
N ALA A 150 8.79 2.63 -15.00
CA ALA A 150 9.39 3.79 -14.35
C ALA A 150 8.62 5.10 -14.62
N PRO A 151 8.12 5.38 -15.85
CA PRO A 151 7.32 6.58 -16.10
C PRO A 151 6.00 6.63 -15.31
N GLU A 152 5.26 5.52 -15.28
CA GLU A 152 3.96 5.41 -14.60
C GLU A 152 4.09 5.45 -13.08
N LEU A 153 5.22 4.98 -12.55
CA LEU A 153 5.51 4.96 -11.11
C LEU A 153 6.32 6.18 -10.64
N ALA A 154 6.72 7.09 -11.54
CA ALA A 154 7.61 8.22 -11.26
C ALA A 154 7.10 9.14 -10.13
N SER A 155 5.78 9.33 -10.04
CA SER A 155 5.13 10.19 -9.03
C SER A 155 4.68 9.44 -7.78
N MET A 156 4.95 8.13 -7.70
CA MET A 156 4.48 7.29 -6.61
C MET A 156 5.15 7.66 -5.29
N VAL A 157 4.33 7.96 -4.28
CA VAL A 157 4.79 8.25 -2.93
C VAL A 157 4.93 6.93 -2.18
N CYS A 158 6.17 6.55 -1.85
CA CYS A 158 6.48 5.38 -1.02
C CYS A 158 6.86 5.82 0.38
N VAL A 159 6.16 5.30 1.38
CA VAL A 159 6.35 5.64 2.79
C VAL A 159 6.76 4.40 3.57
N GLN A 160 7.82 4.49 4.35
CA GLN A 160 8.31 3.45 5.26
C GLN A 160 8.25 3.96 6.69
N ASN A 161 7.88 3.10 7.64
CA ASN A 161 7.76 3.49 9.04
C ASN A 161 8.84 2.82 9.89
N GLY A 162 9.53 3.61 10.71
CA GLY A 162 10.54 3.14 11.66
C GLY A 162 11.50 2.13 11.03
N ALA A 163 11.68 0.99 11.70
CA ALA A 163 12.47 -0.13 11.21
C ALA A 163 11.57 -1.34 10.89
N ASP A 164 10.48 -1.09 10.17
CA ASP A 164 9.47 -2.09 9.80
C ASP A 164 10.09 -3.38 9.24
N LEU A 165 9.85 -4.47 9.97
CA LEU A 165 10.28 -5.82 9.62
C LEU A 165 9.65 -6.31 8.31
N TRP A 166 8.37 -6.01 8.08
CA TRP A 166 7.58 -6.54 7.00
C TRP A 166 7.81 -5.81 5.69
N ALA A 167 8.02 -4.50 5.71
CA ALA A 167 8.49 -3.81 4.52
C ALA A 167 9.84 -4.34 4.00
N ALA A 168 10.67 -4.94 4.86
CA ALA A 168 11.91 -5.61 4.45
C ALA A 168 11.72 -7.04 3.93
N TRP A 169 10.52 -7.63 4.04
CA TRP A 169 10.21 -8.96 3.55
C TRP A 169 10.13 -8.98 2.00
N PRO A 170 10.50 -10.08 1.33
CA PRO A 170 11.18 -11.26 1.87
C PRO A 170 12.64 -10.95 2.22
N TRP A 171 13.09 -11.42 3.38
CA TRP A 171 14.39 -11.01 3.94
C TRP A 171 15.58 -11.63 3.20
N ILE A 172 15.43 -12.85 2.70
CA ILE A 172 16.52 -13.65 2.13
C ILE A 172 16.10 -14.12 0.72
N ASP A 173 15.72 -13.18 -0.13
CA ASP A 173 15.49 -13.45 -1.55
C ASP A 173 16.04 -12.31 -2.42
N PRO A 174 17.14 -12.51 -3.14
CA PRO A 174 17.78 -11.46 -3.94
C PRO A 174 16.96 -11.06 -5.18
N ARG A 175 15.94 -11.85 -5.57
CA ARG A 175 15.05 -11.51 -6.69
C ARG A 175 14.19 -10.28 -6.37
N TRP A 176 13.80 -10.15 -5.11
CA TRP A 176 12.84 -9.16 -4.63
C TRP A 176 13.56 -8.10 -3.78
N VAL A 177 14.42 -7.32 -4.42
CA VAL A 177 15.18 -6.24 -3.73
C VAL A 177 14.90 -4.86 -4.28
N ALA A 178 14.31 -4.77 -5.46
CA ALA A 178 14.09 -3.52 -6.15
C ALA A 178 12.93 -2.72 -5.52
N ARG A 179 12.95 -1.42 -5.78
CA ARG A 179 11.96 -0.43 -5.33
C ARG A 179 11.60 0.49 -6.50
N PRO A 180 10.39 1.07 -6.55
CA PRO A 180 9.98 1.92 -7.66
C PRO A 180 10.74 3.25 -7.70
N GLN A 181 11.13 3.78 -6.55
CA GLN A 181 11.82 5.05 -6.40
C GLN A 181 13.18 4.86 -5.74
N PRO A 182 14.19 5.68 -6.10
CA PRO A 182 15.48 5.66 -5.43
C PRO A 182 15.38 6.17 -3.98
N GLU A 183 14.41 7.04 -3.69
CA GLU A 183 14.18 7.64 -2.38
C GLU A 183 12.82 7.24 -1.80
N HIS A 184 12.75 7.08 -0.48
CA HIS A 184 11.54 6.81 0.27
C HIS A 184 11.32 7.88 1.33
N TYR A 185 10.05 8.19 1.60
CA TYR A 185 9.68 8.91 2.82
C TYR A 185 9.81 7.96 3.99
N TRP A 186 10.73 8.23 4.91
CA TRP A 186 10.91 7.45 6.12
C TRP A 186 10.33 8.20 7.31
N LEU A 187 9.29 7.63 7.93
CA LEU A 187 8.73 8.13 9.19
C LEU A 187 9.57 7.60 10.35
N ASN A 188 10.10 8.49 11.17
CA ASN A 188 10.93 8.15 12.32
C ASN A 188 10.40 8.84 13.59
N ASP A 189 11.07 8.62 14.72
CA ASP A 189 10.64 9.10 16.04
C ASP A 189 10.73 10.62 16.21
N VAL A 190 11.29 11.35 15.25
CA VAL A 190 11.41 12.81 15.31
C VAL A 190 10.64 13.52 14.19
N GLY A 191 10.14 12.80 13.19
CA GLY A 191 9.39 13.34 12.06
C GLY A 191 9.46 12.43 10.84
N PHE A 192 9.90 12.99 9.72
CA PHE A 192 10.17 12.23 8.51
C PHE A 192 11.39 12.77 7.77
N ASP A 193 12.06 11.89 7.04
CA ASP A 193 13.14 12.22 6.12
C ASP A 193 12.85 11.63 4.75
N LEU A 194 13.33 12.28 3.69
CA LEU A 194 13.41 11.68 2.36
C LEU A 194 14.81 11.07 2.22
N ILE A 195 14.90 9.75 2.20
CA ILE A 195 16.19 9.03 2.20
C ILE A 195 16.31 8.09 1.01
N PRO A 196 17.52 7.86 0.48
CA PRO A 196 17.76 6.75 -0.42
C PRO A 196 17.30 5.43 0.22
N ALA A 197 16.73 4.53 -0.57
CA ALA A 197 16.22 3.24 -0.08
C ALA A 197 17.30 2.42 0.65
N SER A 198 18.57 2.58 0.26
CA SER A 198 19.72 1.91 0.89
C SER A 198 20.10 2.44 2.28
N GLN A 199 19.58 3.61 2.67
CA GLN A 199 19.85 4.23 3.98
C GLN A 199 18.75 3.93 5.00
N TRP A 200 17.65 3.30 4.58
CA TRP A 200 16.58 2.92 5.50
C TRP A 200 17.08 1.82 6.45
N PRO A 201 16.98 1.98 7.79
CA PRO A 201 17.58 1.06 8.75
C PRO A 201 16.99 -0.36 8.68
N GLY A 202 15.71 -0.46 8.29
CA GLY A 202 15.02 -1.70 7.92
C GLY A 202 14.84 -2.76 9.01
N GLY A 203 13.80 -3.59 8.85
CA GLY A 203 13.93 -5.04 9.03
C GLY A 203 14.06 -5.60 10.43
N VAL A 204 13.79 -4.85 11.51
CA VAL A 204 14.03 -5.35 12.89
C VAL A 204 12.84 -5.19 13.83
N ASN A 205 11.84 -4.37 13.49
CA ASN A 205 10.71 -4.10 14.36
C ASN A 205 9.37 -4.45 13.70
N PRO A 206 8.70 -5.55 14.12
CA PRO A 206 7.38 -5.90 13.59
C PRO A 206 6.26 -4.93 14.01
N LEU A 207 6.45 -4.17 15.11
CA LEU A 207 5.45 -3.22 15.59
C LEU A 207 5.36 -1.95 14.75
N ASP A 208 6.39 -1.68 13.94
CA ASP A 208 6.34 -0.53 13.05
C ASP A 208 5.31 -0.73 11.92
N HIS A 209 4.92 -1.96 11.57
CA HIS A 209 3.97 -2.28 10.49
C HIS A 209 2.48 -2.13 10.84
N ASP A 210 2.17 -1.24 11.78
CA ASP A 210 0.81 -0.96 12.20
C ASP A 210 0.25 0.25 11.42
N VAL A 211 -0.75 -0.03 10.59
CA VAL A 211 -1.46 0.98 9.79
C VAL A 211 -1.98 2.16 10.62
N SER A 212 -2.40 1.92 11.86
CA SER A 212 -2.87 2.95 12.79
C SER A 212 -1.71 3.79 13.31
N LEU A 213 -0.57 3.17 13.62
CA LEU A 213 0.65 3.89 14.00
C LEU A 213 1.12 4.82 12.88
N VAL A 214 1.18 4.32 11.65
CA VAL A 214 1.58 5.10 10.48
C VAL A 214 0.63 6.24 10.22
N GLN A 215 -0.69 6.01 10.30
CA GLN A 215 -1.67 7.09 10.20
C GLN A 215 -1.45 8.15 11.28
N ARG A 216 -1.25 7.76 12.54
CA ARG A 216 -1.00 8.71 13.64
C ARG A 216 0.25 9.55 13.37
N ARG A 217 1.37 8.91 12.97
CA ARG A 217 2.63 9.59 12.61
C ARG A 217 2.41 10.60 11.49
N VAL A 218 1.79 10.19 10.38
CA VAL A 218 1.51 11.08 9.23
C VAL A 218 0.60 12.26 9.62
N VAL A 219 -0.44 12.03 10.40
CA VAL A 219 -1.36 13.10 10.84
C VAL A 219 -0.64 14.11 11.74
N ALA A 220 0.17 13.63 12.70
CA ALA A 220 0.93 14.50 13.59
C ALA A 220 1.97 15.34 12.82
N ILE A 221 2.69 14.73 11.87
CA ILE A 221 3.62 15.43 10.98
C ILE A 221 2.89 16.52 10.19
N ALA A 222 1.74 16.20 9.57
CA ALA A 222 0.95 17.16 8.81
C ALA A 222 0.42 18.32 9.68
N ALA A 223 0.23 18.09 10.99
CA ALA A 223 -0.16 19.11 11.97
C ALA A 223 1.03 19.88 12.57
N GLY A 224 2.27 19.62 12.14
CA GLY A 224 3.48 20.24 12.69
C GLY A 224 3.83 19.79 14.11
N GLN A 225 3.37 18.61 14.53
CA GLN A 225 3.62 18.06 15.87
C GLN A 225 4.84 17.13 15.86
N VAL A 226 5.64 17.17 16.94
CA VAL A 226 6.71 16.19 17.19
C VAL A 226 6.08 14.89 17.68
N VAL A 227 6.28 13.79 16.96
CA VAL A 227 5.75 12.47 17.34
C VAL A 227 6.69 11.82 18.34
N ARG A 228 6.47 12.04 19.65
CA ARG A 228 7.24 11.33 20.67
C ARG A 228 6.76 9.88 20.78
N PRO A 229 7.65 8.89 20.92
CA PRO A 229 7.24 7.54 21.29
C PRO A 229 6.46 7.60 22.61
N GLU A 230 5.29 6.97 22.69
CA GLU A 230 4.65 6.74 23.97
C GLU A 230 5.60 5.86 24.81
N ALA A 231 5.89 6.29 26.05
CA ALA A 231 6.68 5.51 26.96
C ALA A 231 5.96 4.18 27.19
N VAL A 232 6.61 3.08 26.79
CA VAL A 232 6.14 1.73 27.11
C VAL A 232 6.15 1.63 28.62
N SER A 233 4.97 1.60 29.25
CA SER A 233 4.88 1.26 30.67
C SER A 233 5.40 -0.17 30.85
N SER A 234 6.36 -0.30 31.75
CA SER A 234 7.04 -1.55 32.12
C SER A 234 6.12 -2.53 32.83
#